data_AF-A0A9P7J9I5-F1
#
_entry.id   AF-A0A9P7J9I5-F1
#
_cell.length_a   1.000
_cell.length_b   1.000
_cell.length_c   1.000
_cell.angle_alpha   90.00
_cell.angle_beta   90.00
_cell.angle_gamma   90.00
#
_symmetry.space_group_name_H-M   'P 1'
#
loop_
_entity.id
_entity.type
_entity.pdbx_description
1 polymer ?
#
loop_
_entity_poly.entity_id
_entity_poly.type
_entity_poly.pdbx_seq_one_letter_code
_entity_poly.pdbx_strand_id
1 'polypeptide(L)'
;MSSSAWSVQSIGDSRRSSPDADFFVIKRPSQRTFRKLFQSRTPIRCFNSALRIDQCTLRYAKRKIRKLIIRHLDLSKLYGDLPQSRLDFLKREVLLDTELSFMIQYEDGWAVDVLVRNLYFQRLKLVEEKLKLARKTQVWISYSTVKFIAQYILQCHCRRKSLPSCPCVSPERGLISRRTRSASSRIALLSARLDSATPSLLHFHSAIVRAGLCTDEHLRQLFRMTPKSRDKFISQALGKSTLFERVAVMDILGRMNNEL
;
A
#
# COMPACT_ATOMS: atom_id res chain seq x y z
N MET A 1 11.65 37.10 -17.63
CA MET A 1 11.02 36.15 -16.69
C MET A 1 10.46 36.96 -15.53
N SER A 2 9.15 37.23 -15.55
CA SER A 2 8.53 38.21 -14.66
C SER A 2 7.99 37.53 -13.40
N SER A 3 8.64 37.78 -12.26
CA SER A 3 8.15 37.44 -10.92
C SER A 3 6.96 38.34 -10.57
N SER A 4 5.75 37.82 -10.70
CA SER A 4 4.55 38.48 -10.19
C SER A 4 4.47 38.32 -8.67
N ALA A 5 4.84 39.38 -7.95
CA ALA A 5 4.71 39.54 -6.52
C ALA A 5 3.23 39.48 -6.09
N TRP A 6 2.94 38.66 -5.08
CA TRP A 6 1.62 38.57 -4.47
C TRP A 6 1.49 39.72 -3.47
N SER A 7 0.80 40.80 -3.85
CA SER A 7 0.46 41.87 -2.92
C SER A 7 -0.74 41.42 -2.07
N VAL A 8 -0.49 41.11 -0.80
CA VAL A 8 -1.51 40.82 0.20
C VAL A 8 -1.95 42.17 0.77
N GLN A 9 -3.11 42.66 0.34
CA GLN A 9 -3.73 43.82 0.98
C GLN A 9 -4.14 43.43 2.41
N SER A 10 -3.38 43.95 3.36
CA SER A 10 -3.69 43.95 4.78
C SER A 10 -4.92 44.83 5.01
N ILE A 11 -6.09 44.21 5.14
CA ILE A 11 -7.31 44.90 5.58
C ILE A 11 -7.10 45.25 7.05
N GLY A 12 -7.00 46.55 7.33
CA GLY A 12 -6.70 47.10 8.63
C GLY A 12 -7.78 46.80 9.67
N ASP A 13 -7.30 46.37 10.83
CA ASP A 13 -8.07 46.16 12.06
C ASP A 13 -8.62 47.50 12.59
N SER A 14 -9.87 47.83 12.27
CA SER A 14 -10.65 48.78 13.07
C SER A 14 -11.38 48.01 14.17
N ARG A 15 -10.73 47.92 15.34
CA ARG A 15 -11.32 47.40 16.57
C ARG A 15 -12.32 48.41 17.14
N ARG A 16 -13.60 48.26 16.78
CA ARG A 16 -14.71 48.66 17.65
C ARG A 16 -15.32 47.39 18.21
N SER A 17 -15.07 47.14 19.50
CA SER A 17 -15.66 46.07 20.28
C SER A 17 -17.14 46.36 20.53
N SER A 18 -18.00 45.90 19.62
CA SER A 18 -19.43 45.73 19.84
C SER A 18 -19.66 44.42 20.62
N PRO A 19 -20.52 44.40 21.66
CA PRO A 19 -20.79 43.21 22.47
C PRO A 19 -21.71 42.19 21.78
N ASP A 20 -22.33 42.55 20.65
CA ASP A 20 -22.86 41.58 19.69
C ASP A 20 -21.71 41.10 18.81
N ALA A 21 -20.93 40.16 19.35
CA ALA A 21 -19.89 39.48 18.59
C ALA A 21 -20.56 38.56 17.57
N ASP A 22 -21.05 39.15 16.48
CA ASP A 22 -21.46 38.46 15.28
C ASP A 22 -20.41 37.38 15.00
N PHE A 23 -20.87 36.12 14.97
CA PHE A 23 -20.03 34.98 14.61
C PHE A 23 -19.29 35.34 13.34
N PHE A 24 -17.97 35.54 13.42
CA PHE A 24 -17.19 36.01 12.28
C PHE A 24 -17.17 34.92 11.21
N VAL A 25 -18.08 35.03 10.24
CA VAL A 25 -18.18 34.07 9.14
C VAL A 25 -17.06 34.38 8.14
N ILE A 26 -16.10 33.47 8.04
CA ILE A 26 -15.03 33.50 7.06
C ILE A 26 -15.61 33.11 5.69
N LYS A 27 -15.82 34.14 4.87
CA LYS A 27 -16.32 34.01 3.50
C LYS A 27 -15.44 33.12 2.62
N ARG A 28 -16.08 32.42 1.69
CA ARG A 28 -15.39 31.59 0.71
C ARG A 28 -14.50 32.47 -0.18
N PRO A 29 -13.23 32.08 -0.42
CA PRO A 29 -12.37 32.84 -1.32
C PRO A 29 -12.89 32.75 -2.77
N SER A 30 -12.47 33.69 -3.62
CA SER A 30 -12.88 33.72 -5.04
C SER A 30 -12.65 32.36 -5.72
N GLN A 31 -13.50 32.02 -6.71
CA GLN A 31 -13.44 30.73 -7.41
C GLN A 31 -12.05 30.40 -7.97
N ARG A 32 -11.29 31.43 -8.38
CA ARG A 32 -9.89 31.29 -8.83
C ARG A 32 -8.97 30.83 -7.70
N THR A 33 -9.04 31.48 -6.53
CA THR A 33 -8.25 31.11 -5.36
C THR A 33 -8.69 29.76 -4.80
N PHE A 34 -9.99 29.52 -4.76
CA PHE A 34 -10.56 28.24 -4.36
C PHE A 34 -10.03 27.11 -5.24
N ARG A 35 -10.11 27.22 -6.57
CA ARG A 35 -9.53 26.23 -7.50
C ARG A 35 -8.03 26.01 -7.25
N LYS A 36 -7.26 27.07 -6.97
CA LYS A 36 -5.85 26.93 -6.61
C LYS A 36 -5.67 26.10 -5.34
N LEU A 37 -6.47 26.30 -4.29
CA LEU A 37 -6.40 25.48 -3.07
C LEU A 37 -6.68 23.99 -3.33
N PHE A 38 -7.40 23.67 -4.40
CA PHE A 38 -7.76 22.31 -4.79
C PHE A 38 -6.72 21.62 -5.67
N GLN A 39 -5.69 22.34 -6.12
CA GLN A 39 -4.59 21.77 -6.90
C GLN A 39 -3.68 20.93 -6.01
N SER A 40 -3.23 19.78 -6.52
CA SER A 40 -2.42 18.80 -5.77
C SER A 40 -1.05 19.33 -5.31
N ARG A 41 -0.58 20.44 -5.89
CA ARG A 41 0.73 21.04 -5.62
C ARG A 41 0.69 22.33 -4.81
N THR A 42 -0.45 22.67 -4.20
CA THR A 42 -0.58 23.96 -3.52
C THR A 42 0.31 24.00 -2.28
N PRO A 43 1.25 24.96 -2.19
CA PRO A 43 2.16 25.05 -1.04
C PRO A 43 1.39 25.19 0.27
N ILE A 44 1.89 24.57 1.33
CA ILE A 44 1.26 24.63 2.68
C ILE A 44 1.07 26.08 3.13
N ARG A 45 2.01 26.98 2.79
CA ARG A 45 1.92 28.41 3.10
C ARG A 45 0.64 29.06 2.54
N CYS A 46 0.21 28.65 1.34
CA CYS A 46 -1.02 29.13 0.72
C CYS A 46 -2.27 28.64 1.47
N PHE A 47 -2.24 27.44 2.06
CA PHE A 47 -3.34 26.96 2.91
C PHE A 47 -3.42 27.73 4.22
N ASN A 48 -2.29 27.94 4.90
CA ASN A 48 -2.27 28.67 6.18
C ASN A 48 -2.77 30.10 6.00
N SER A 49 -2.31 30.77 4.95
CA SER A 49 -2.76 32.13 4.60
C SER A 49 -4.24 32.18 4.26
N ALA A 50 -4.76 31.22 3.49
CA ALA A 50 -6.16 31.20 3.08
C ALA A 50 -7.11 30.82 4.22
N LEU A 51 -6.71 29.89 5.09
CA LEU A 51 -7.54 29.41 6.18
C LEU A 51 -7.50 30.33 7.39
N ARG A 52 -6.46 31.17 7.56
CA ARG A 52 -6.28 32.01 8.77
C ARG A 52 -6.29 31.19 10.08
N ILE A 53 -5.85 29.94 10.02
CA ILE A 53 -5.71 29.05 11.19
C ILE A 53 -4.23 29.00 11.58
N ASP A 54 -3.95 29.01 12.88
CA ASP A 54 -2.59 28.78 13.37
C ASP A 54 -2.08 27.37 12.99
N GLN A 55 -0.76 27.23 12.92
CA GLN A 55 -0.16 26.00 12.43
C GLN A 55 -0.36 24.79 13.38
N CYS A 56 -0.58 25.01 14.67
CA CYS A 56 -0.81 23.96 15.65
C CYS A 56 -2.23 23.39 15.51
N THR A 57 -3.23 24.25 15.48
CA THR A 57 -4.65 23.90 15.25
C THR A 57 -4.84 23.24 13.89
N LEU A 58 -4.20 23.76 12.84
CA LEU A 58 -4.26 23.13 11.52
C LEU A 58 -3.65 21.71 11.53
N ARG A 59 -2.52 21.51 12.23
CA ARG A 59 -1.91 20.18 12.38
C ARG A 59 -2.84 19.23 13.14
N TYR A 60 -3.46 19.71 14.20
CA TYR A 60 -4.43 18.96 14.99
C TYR A 60 -5.64 18.54 14.15
N ALA A 61 -6.30 19.49 13.48
CA ALA A 61 -7.43 19.23 12.59
C ALA A 61 -7.08 18.23 11.49
N LYS A 62 -5.91 18.38 10.85
CA LYS A 62 -5.44 17.42 9.85
C LYS A 62 -5.32 16.00 10.40
N ARG A 63 -4.88 15.81 11.64
CA ARG A 63 -4.79 14.48 12.27
C ARG A 63 -6.18 13.89 12.49
N LYS A 64 -7.13 14.67 13.01
CA LYS A 64 -8.52 14.23 13.27
C LYS A 64 -9.25 13.90 11.97
N ILE A 65 -9.27 14.83 11.01
CA ILE A 65 -9.89 14.64 9.69
C ILE A 65 -9.28 13.44 8.97
N ARG A 66 -7.97 13.21 9.07
CA ARG A 66 -7.32 12.03 8.47
C ARG A 66 -7.89 10.72 9.02
N LYS A 67 -8.19 10.63 10.32
CA LYS A 67 -8.82 9.43 10.90
C LYS A 67 -10.22 9.22 10.34
N LEU A 68 -11.01 10.30 10.20
CA LEU A 68 -12.35 10.24 9.61
C LEU A 68 -12.33 9.83 8.14
N ILE A 69 -11.39 10.37 7.34
CA ILE A 69 -11.16 9.94 5.95
C ILE A 69 -10.90 8.44 5.88
N ILE A 70 -10.05 7.90 6.77
CA ILE A 70 -9.73 6.47 6.81
C ILE A 70 -10.95 5.61 7.13
N ARG A 71 -11.82 6.11 8.01
CA ARG A 71 -13.02 5.40 8.46
C ARG A 71 -14.12 5.38 7.40
N HIS A 72 -14.29 6.48 6.67
CA HIS A 72 -15.53 6.74 5.92
C HIS A 72 -15.37 6.76 4.39
N LEU A 73 -14.16 6.97 3.88
CA LEU A 73 -13.92 7.06 2.44
C LEU A 73 -13.25 5.79 1.92
N ASP A 74 -13.66 5.36 0.73
CA ASP A 74 -13.01 4.28 0.00
C ASP A 74 -11.76 4.82 -0.70
N LEU A 75 -10.61 4.54 -0.11
CA LEU A 75 -9.31 5.07 -0.52
C LEU A 75 -8.73 4.35 -1.74
N SER A 76 -9.44 3.36 -2.27
CA SER A 76 -9.11 2.72 -3.54
C SER A 76 -9.58 3.54 -4.75
N LYS A 77 -10.54 4.46 -4.54
CA LYS A 77 -11.14 5.29 -5.60
C LYS A 77 -10.40 6.61 -5.77
N LEU A 78 -10.54 7.27 -6.92
CA LEU A 78 -10.11 8.66 -7.07
C LEU A 78 -11.06 9.57 -6.31
N TYR A 79 -10.57 10.71 -5.85
CA TYR A 79 -11.39 11.67 -5.10
C TYR A 79 -12.64 12.12 -5.88
N GLY A 80 -12.51 12.29 -7.20
CA GLY A 80 -13.63 12.67 -8.08
C GLY A 80 -14.69 11.59 -8.26
N ASP A 81 -14.36 10.33 -7.95
CA ASP A 81 -15.26 9.18 -8.11
C ASP A 81 -15.93 8.78 -6.79
N LEU A 82 -15.66 9.52 -5.70
CA LEU A 82 -16.30 9.27 -4.41
C LEU A 82 -17.77 9.70 -4.45
N PRO A 83 -18.68 8.91 -3.87
CA PRO A 83 -20.08 9.32 -3.77
C PRO A 83 -20.21 10.64 -3.00
N GLN A 84 -20.90 11.62 -3.58
CA GLN A 84 -21.09 12.92 -2.95
C GLN A 84 -21.71 12.80 -1.55
N SER A 85 -22.65 11.86 -1.37
CA SER A 85 -23.26 11.56 -0.07
C SER A 85 -22.24 11.18 1.02
N ARG A 86 -21.14 10.51 0.67
CA ARG A 86 -20.07 10.16 1.61
C ARG A 86 -19.20 11.37 1.97
N LEU A 87 -18.95 12.25 1.00
CA LEU A 87 -18.24 13.49 1.25
C LEU A 87 -19.06 14.43 2.14
N ASP A 88 -20.35 14.57 1.87
CA ASP A 88 -21.26 15.39 2.66
C ASP A 88 -21.41 14.83 4.08
N PHE A 89 -21.51 13.51 4.23
CA PHE A 89 -21.52 12.86 5.54
C PHE A 89 -20.25 13.16 6.34
N LEU A 90 -19.07 12.97 5.73
CA LEU A 90 -17.78 13.27 6.35
C LEU A 90 -17.69 14.75 6.75
N LYS A 91 -18.16 15.66 5.89
CA LYS A 91 -18.20 17.09 6.17
C LYS A 91 -19.06 17.42 7.38
N ARG A 92 -20.27 16.86 7.45
CA ARG A 92 -21.16 17.03 8.61
C ARG A 92 -20.53 16.50 9.88
N GLU A 93 -19.91 15.32 9.84
CA GLU A 93 -19.25 14.74 11.01
C GLU A 93 -18.07 15.60 11.51
N VAL A 94 -17.28 16.18 10.60
CA VAL A 94 -16.22 17.14 10.97
C VAL A 94 -16.80 18.40 11.62
N LEU A 95 -17.91 18.92 11.09
CA LEU A 95 -18.55 20.14 11.61
C LEU A 95 -19.27 19.90 12.95
N LEU A 96 -19.69 18.67 13.23
CA LEU A 96 -20.33 18.28 14.50
C LEU A 96 -19.31 17.90 15.59
N ASP A 97 -18.04 17.72 15.24
CA ASP A 97 -16.97 17.42 16.21
C ASP A 97 -16.64 18.68 17.03
N THR A 98 -16.87 18.62 18.34
CA THR A 98 -16.68 19.76 19.26
C THR A 98 -15.24 20.26 19.29
N GLU A 99 -14.27 19.37 19.05
CA GLU A 99 -12.85 19.72 19.00
C GLU A 99 -12.47 20.44 17.69
N LEU A 100 -13.33 20.35 16.66
CA LEU A 100 -13.19 21.04 15.37
C LEU A 100 -14.26 22.11 15.17
N SER A 101 -14.94 22.53 16.25
CA SER A 101 -16.02 23.53 16.22
C SER A 101 -15.63 24.85 15.56
N PHE A 102 -14.35 25.26 15.64
CA PHE A 102 -13.85 26.44 14.91
C PHE A 102 -14.02 26.34 13.39
N MET A 103 -14.20 25.15 12.82
CA MET A 103 -14.47 24.97 11.39
C MET A 103 -15.87 25.45 10.96
N ILE A 104 -16.78 25.64 11.91
CA ILE A 104 -18.14 26.16 11.65
C ILE A 104 -18.09 27.62 11.20
N GLN A 105 -17.04 28.36 11.58
CA GLN A 105 -16.87 29.75 11.17
C GLN A 105 -16.63 29.93 9.67
N TYR A 106 -16.35 28.86 8.91
CA TYR A 106 -16.16 28.94 7.47
C TYR A 106 -17.47 28.73 6.75
N GLU A 107 -17.84 29.69 5.90
CA GLU A 107 -19.06 29.65 5.09
C GLU A 107 -19.21 28.31 4.35
N ASP A 108 -20.38 27.70 4.42
CA ASP A 108 -20.67 26.38 3.84
C ASP A 108 -19.66 25.28 4.21
N GLY A 109 -18.85 25.43 5.26
CA GLY A 109 -17.79 24.48 5.61
C GLY A 109 -16.72 24.30 4.51
N TRP A 110 -16.47 25.32 3.68
CA TRP A 110 -15.55 25.22 2.54
C TRP A 110 -14.12 24.81 2.94
N ALA A 111 -13.69 25.18 4.15
CA ALA A 111 -12.39 24.82 4.72
C ALA A 111 -12.25 23.31 4.93
N VAL A 112 -13.34 22.64 5.34
CA VAL A 112 -13.38 21.19 5.52
C VAL A 112 -13.16 20.50 4.18
N ASP A 113 -13.86 20.94 3.13
CA ASP A 113 -13.73 20.37 1.78
C ASP A 113 -12.29 20.48 1.26
N VAL A 114 -11.69 21.66 1.45
CA VAL A 114 -10.28 21.95 1.10
C VAL A 114 -9.33 20.99 1.84
N LEU A 115 -9.51 20.80 3.14
CA LEU A 115 -8.65 19.95 3.96
C LEU A 115 -8.82 18.47 3.63
N VAL A 116 -10.06 18.01 3.48
CA VAL A 116 -10.37 16.63 3.12
C VAL A 116 -9.72 16.28 1.79
N ARG A 117 -9.91 17.11 0.76
CA ARG A 117 -9.31 16.88 -0.55
C ARG A 117 -7.79 16.93 -0.51
N ASN A 118 -7.20 17.88 0.22
CA ASN A 118 -5.75 17.98 0.37
C ASN A 118 -5.15 16.71 1.01
N LEU A 119 -5.75 16.24 2.10
CA LEU A 119 -5.31 15.03 2.81
C LEU A 119 -5.48 13.78 1.95
N TYR A 120 -6.56 13.71 1.16
CA TYR A 120 -6.80 12.62 0.24
C TYR A 120 -5.71 12.53 -0.84
N PHE A 121 -5.38 13.65 -1.48
CA PHE A 121 -4.32 13.68 -2.49
C PHE A 121 -2.93 13.37 -1.93
N GLN A 122 -2.60 13.87 -0.73
CA GLN A 122 -1.34 13.53 -0.08
C GLN A 122 -1.22 12.02 0.12
N ARG A 123 -2.32 11.35 0.50
CA ARG A 123 -2.33 9.89 0.63
C ARG A 123 -2.11 9.20 -0.71
N LEU A 124 -2.85 9.58 -1.76
CA LEU A 124 -2.67 8.99 -3.09
C LEU A 124 -1.22 9.10 -3.56
N LYS A 125 -0.60 10.29 -3.39
CA LYS A 125 0.80 10.51 -3.73
C LYS A 125 1.75 9.58 -2.95
N LEU A 126 1.54 9.43 -1.64
CA LEU A 126 2.34 8.52 -0.81
C LEU A 126 2.16 7.06 -1.23
N VAL A 127 0.96 6.65 -1.62
CA VAL A 127 0.69 5.30 -2.12
C VAL A 127 1.41 5.08 -3.45
N GLU A 128 1.31 6.02 -4.39
CA GLU A 128 2.04 5.96 -5.66
C GLU A 128 3.56 5.91 -5.48
N GLU A 129 4.11 6.71 -4.58
CA GLU A 129 5.54 6.71 -4.27
C GLU A 129 5.98 5.38 -3.64
N LYS A 130 5.19 4.83 -2.71
CA LYS A 130 5.45 3.50 -2.13
C LYS A 130 5.37 2.38 -3.18
N LEU A 131 4.40 2.44 -4.09
CA LEU A 131 4.27 1.48 -5.19
C LEU A 131 5.46 1.58 -6.17
N LYS A 132 5.90 2.81 -6.49
CA LYS A 132 7.11 3.02 -7.31
C LYS A 132 8.35 2.46 -6.63
N LEU A 133 8.50 2.64 -5.32
CA LEU A 133 9.62 2.09 -4.56
C LEU A 133 9.56 0.56 -4.56
N ALA A 134 8.41 -0.04 -4.27
CA ALA A 134 8.21 -1.49 -4.29
C ALA A 134 8.56 -2.10 -5.66
N ARG A 135 8.15 -1.45 -6.76
CA ARG A 135 8.53 -1.87 -8.13
C ARG A 135 10.04 -1.78 -8.36
N LYS A 136 10.69 -0.69 -7.94
CA LYS A 136 12.16 -0.54 -8.05
C LYS A 136 12.89 -1.62 -7.26
N THR A 137 12.46 -1.88 -6.03
CA THR A 137 13.02 -2.95 -5.19
C THR A 137 12.83 -4.31 -5.83
N GLN A 138 11.64 -4.59 -6.40
CA GLN A 138 11.37 -5.85 -7.10
C GLN A 138 12.29 -6.03 -8.32
N VAL A 139 12.46 -4.98 -9.15
CA VAL A 139 13.39 -5.02 -10.29
C VAL A 139 14.84 -5.25 -9.83
N TRP A 140 15.25 -4.61 -8.73
CA TRP A 140 16.59 -4.78 -8.19
C TRP A 140 16.84 -6.21 -7.66
N ILE A 141 15.85 -6.80 -6.99
CA ILE A 141 15.89 -8.21 -6.55
C ILE A 141 15.97 -9.13 -7.77
N SER A 142 15.11 -8.93 -8.77
CA SER A 142 15.16 -9.74 -10.00
C SER A 142 16.53 -9.65 -10.69
N TYR A 143 17.13 -8.46 -10.75
CA TYR A 143 18.46 -8.27 -11.34
C TYR A 143 19.57 -8.95 -10.52
N SER A 144 19.55 -8.82 -9.20
CA SER A 144 20.57 -9.42 -8.33
C SER A 144 20.48 -10.95 -8.32
N THR A 145 19.27 -11.52 -8.31
CA THR A 145 19.06 -12.97 -8.42
C THR A 145 19.55 -13.51 -9.76
N VAL A 146 19.23 -12.86 -10.89
CA VAL A 146 19.71 -13.28 -12.21
C VAL A 146 21.23 -13.21 -12.29
N LYS A 147 21.86 -12.14 -11.75
CA LYS A 147 23.31 -12.01 -11.71
C LYS A 147 23.96 -13.10 -10.85
N PHE A 148 23.37 -13.42 -9.71
CA PHE A 148 23.85 -14.49 -8.82
C PHE A 148 23.76 -15.86 -9.50
N ILE A 149 22.62 -16.17 -10.13
CA ILE A 149 22.43 -17.42 -10.88
C ILE A 149 23.44 -17.51 -12.04
N ALA A 150 23.61 -16.43 -12.82
CA ALA A 150 24.57 -16.39 -13.92
C ALA A 150 26.01 -16.63 -13.43
N GLN A 151 26.40 -16.00 -12.32
CA GLN A 151 27.71 -16.17 -11.70
C GLN A 151 27.91 -17.60 -11.18
N TYR A 152 26.89 -18.19 -10.56
CA TYR A 152 26.91 -19.57 -10.09
C TYR A 152 27.06 -20.56 -11.25
N ILE A 153 26.31 -20.38 -12.35
CA ILE A 153 26.42 -21.20 -13.56
C ILE A 153 27.82 -21.10 -14.16
N LEU A 154 28.39 -19.89 -14.27
CA LEU A 154 29.77 -19.70 -14.74
C LEU A 154 30.79 -20.44 -13.86
N GLN A 155 30.63 -20.36 -12.54
CA GLN A 155 31.53 -21.01 -11.59
C GLN A 155 31.44 -22.55 -11.66
N CYS A 156 30.24 -23.10 -11.84
CA CYS A 156 30.04 -24.53 -12.09
C CYS A 156 30.64 -24.98 -13.43
N HIS A 157 30.58 -24.15 -14.47
CA HIS A 157 31.17 -24.47 -15.78
C HIS A 157 32.69 -24.50 -15.76
N CYS A 158 33.35 -23.64 -15.00
CA CYS A 158 34.81 -23.64 -14.85
C CYS A 158 35.33 -24.83 -14.06
N ARG A 159 34.60 -25.32 -13.04
CA ARG A 159 35.00 -26.49 -12.24
C ARG A 159 34.90 -27.83 -12.97
N ARG A 160 34.19 -27.91 -14.10
CA ARG A 160 34.10 -29.15 -14.92
C ARG A 160 35.34 -29.42 -15.79
N LYS A 161 36.28 -28.47 -15.92
CA LYS A 161 37.51 -28.66 -16.73
C LYS A 161 38.68 -29.28 -15.96
N SER A 162 38.49 -29.63 -14.69
CA SER A 162 39.55 -30.22 -13.85
C SER A 162 39.04 -31.45 -13.09
N LEU A 163 38.49 -32.44 -13.79
CA LEU A 163 38.43 -33.80 -13.24
C LEU A 163 39.55 -34.63 -13.86
N PRO A 164 40.41 -35.29 -13.05
CA PRO A 164 41.31 -36.31 -13.54
C PRO A 164 40.49 -37.47 -14.09
N SER A 165 40.89 -37.98 -15.25
CA SER A 165 40.38 -39.21 -15.85
C SER A 165 40.56 -40.37 -14.88
N CYS A 166 39.47 -40.84 -14.25
CA CYS A 166 39.46 -42.10 -13.52
C CYS A 166 39.23 -43.26 -14.50
N PRO A 167 40.00 -44.35 -14.38
CA PRO A 167 39.88 -45.50 -15.26
C PRO A 167 38.66 -46.35 -14.90
N CYS A 168 37.95 -46.68 -15.97
CA CYS A 168 36.97 -47.71 -16.22
C CYS A 168 37.00 -48.90 -15.24
N VAL A 169 35.92 -49.06 -14.45
CA VAL A 169 35.47 -50.37 -13.98
C VAL A 169 33.98 -50.47 -14.28
N SER A 170 33.64 -51.34 -15.23
CA SER A 170 32.26 -51.79 -15.45
C SER A 170 31.83 -52.67 -14.28
N PRO A 171 30.56 -52.56 -13.88
CA PRO A 171 29.82 -53.79 -13.67
C PRO A 171 28.45 -53.77 -14.33
N GLU A 172 28.06 -54.98 -14.70
CA GLU A 172 26.90 -55.35 -15.49
C GLU A 172 25.55 -55.04 -14.84
N ARG A 173 24.59 -54.83 -15.74
CA ARG A 173 23.18 -55.26 -15.71
C ARG A 173 22.55 -55.47 -14.33
N GLY A 174 21.59 -54.60 -14.01
CA GLY A 174 20.56 -54.93 -13.03
C GLY A 174 19.57 -53.81 -12.82
N LEU A 175 18.38 -54.00 -13.39
CA LEU A 175 17.12 -53.32 -13.07
C LEU A 175 16.88 -51.93 -13.69
N ILE A 176 15.92 -51.97 -14.61
CA ILE A 176 15.16 -50.91 -15.24
C ILE A 176 14.58 -49.98 -14.16
N SER A 177 15.31 -48.92 -13.80
CA SER A 177 14.69 -47.76 -13.17
C SER A 177 14.09 -46.90 -14.27
N ARG A 178 12.78 -47.08 -14.49
CA ARG A 178 11.94 -46.13 -15.23
C ARG A 178 12.28 -44.75 -14.68
N ARG A 179 12.94 -43.91 -15.50
CA ARG A 179 12.84 -42.46 -15.39
C ARG A 179 11.36 -42.12 -15.57
N THR A 180 10.61 -42.19 -14.48
CA THR A 180 9.42 -41.36 -14.34
C THR A 180 9.91 -39.95 -14.53
N ARG A 181 9.46 -39.28 -15.61
CA ARG A 181 9.35 -37.83 -15.62
C ARG A 181 8.75 -37.46 -14.27
N SER A 182 9.59 -37.01 -13.33
CA SER A 182 9.14 -36.63 -12.00
C SER A 182 8.26 -35.42 -12.21
N ALA A 183 6.94 -35.65 -12.17
CA ALA A 183 5.97 -34.57 -12.13
C ALA A 183 6.41 -33.68 -10.97
N SER A 184 6.86 -32.46 -11.28
CA SER A 184 7.30 -31.49 -10.28
C SER A 184 6.19 -31.39 -9.23
N SER A 185 6.44 -31.91 -8.03
CA SER A 185 5.45 -31.90 -6.95
C SER A 185 5.00 -30.45 -6.74
N ARG A 186 3.69 -30.23 -6.63
CA ARG A 186 3.14 -28.88 -6.44
C ARG A 186 3.67 -28.21 -5.19
N ILE A 187 4.07 -28.99 -4.20
CA ILE A 187 4.73 -28.49 -2.99
C ILE A 187 6.12 -27.94 -3.29
N ALA A 188 6.91 -28.61 -4.13
CA ALA A 188 8.19 -28.07 -4.57
C ALA A 188 8.00 -26.75 -5.32
N LEU A 189 6.95 -26.66 -6.16
CA LEU A 189 6.58 -25.41 -6.83
C LEU A 189 6.15 -24.32 -5.84
N LEU A 190 5.34 -24.65 -4.82
CA LEU A 190 4.93 -23.71 -3.77
C LEU A 190 6.15 -23.19 -3.02
N SER A 191 7.05 -24.07 -2.60
CA SER A 191 8.29 -23.71 -1.89
C SER A 191 9.14 -22.74 -2.72
N ALA A 192 9.34 -23.05 -4.01
CA ALA A 192 10.11 -22.19 -4.92
C ALA A 192 9.46 -20.81 -5.12
N ARG A 193 8.12 -20.75 -5.21
CA ARG A 193 7.41 -19.47 -5.36
C ARG A 193 7.41 -18.63 -4.10
N LEU A 194 7.29 -19.25 -2.92
CA LEU A 194 7.39 -18.55 -1.64
C LEU A 194 8.79 -17.96 -1.45
N ASP A 195 9.84 -18.74 -1.73
CA ASP A 195 11.23 -18.30 -1.65
C ASP A 195 11.52 -17.15 -2.64
N SER A 196 11.05 -17.27 -3.88
CA SER A 196 11.18 -16.21 -4.89
C SER A 196 10.39 -14.95 -4.57
N ALA A 197 9.26 -15.05 -3.87
CA ALA A 197 8.44 -13.89 -3.54
C ALA A 197 9.05 -13.09 -2.40
N THR A 198 9.40 -13.75 -1.28
CA THR A 198 10.11 -13.13 -0.16
C THR A 198 10.72 -14.24 0.69
N PRO A 199 12.03 -14.19 1.04
CA PRO A 199 12.66 -15.21 1.88
C PRO A 199 11.99 -15.38 3.24
N SER A 200 11.34 -14.34 3.78
CA SER A 200 10.57 -14.46 5.01
C SER A 200 9.47 -15.50 4.85
N LEU A 201 8.80 -15.62 3.70
CA LEU A 201 7.67 -16.54 3.49
C LEU A 201 8.04 -18.03 3.55
N LEU A 202 9.33 -18.41 3.61
CA LEU A 202 9.73 -19.80 3.85
C LEU A 202 9.20 -20.36 5.17
N HIS A 203 8.98 -19.52 6.20
CA HIS A 203 8.35 -19.99 7.44
C HIS A 203 6.92 -20.50 7.22
N PHE A 204 6.22 -19.99 6.20
CA PHE A 204 4.91 -20.49 5.80
C PHE A 204 4.99 -21.92 5.25
N HIS A 205 5.99 -22.20 4.40
CA HIS A 205 6.23 -23.55 3.91
C HIS A 205 6.50 -24.51 5.08
N SER A 206 7.36 -24.11 6.01
CA SER A 206 7.62 -24.89 7.24
C SER A 206 6.35 -25.11 8.07
N ALA A 207 5.46 -24.12 8.16
CA ALA A 207 4.18 -24.24 8.86
C ALA A 207 3.21 -25.20 8.16
N ILE A 208 3.14 -25.19 6.82
CA ILE A 208 2.37 -26.14 6.02
C ILE A 208 2.87 -27.57 6.25
N VAL A 209 4.19 -27.79 6.21
CA VAL A 209 4.79 -29.10 6.47
C VAL A 209 4.49 -29.55 7.89
N ARG A 210 4.62 -28.65 8.89
CA ARG A 210 4.27 -28.95 10.29
C ARG A 210 2.79 -29.26 10.50
N ALA A 211 1.90 -28.67 9.70
CA ALA A 211 0.47 -28.96 9.70
C ALA A 211 0.11 -30.27 8.98
N GLY A 212 1.12 -31.02 8.51
CA GLY A 212 0.93 -32.28 7.78
C GLY A 212 0.50 -32.10 6.33
N LEU A 213 0.47 -30.88 5.80
CA LEU A 213 0.05 -30.58 4.42
C LEU A 213 1.19 -30.80 3.41
N CYS A 214 1.86 -31.95 3.50
CA CYS A 214 3.06 -32.29 2.73
C CYS A 214 2.81 -33.10 1.46
N THR A 215 1.56 -33.23 1.00
CA THR A 215 1.21 -33.89 -0.27
C THR A 215 0.45 -32.97 -1.22
N ASP A 216 0.51 -33.26 -2.52
CA ASP A 216 -0.26 -32.52 -3.54
C ASP A 216 -1.78 -32.62 -3.31
N GLU A 217 -2.26 -33.68 -2.64
CA GLU A 217 -3.67 -33.83 -2.26
C GLU A 217 -4.06 -32.86 -1.14
N HIS A 218 -3.18 -32.67 -0.16
CA HIS A 218 -3.37 -31.67 0.89
C HIS A 218 -3.44 -30.25 0.32
N LEU A 219 -2.62 -29.96 -0.69
CA LEU A 219 -2.64 -28.68 -1.39
C LEU A 219 -3.94 -28.48 -2.19
N ARG A 220 -4.45 -29.54 -2.83
CA ARG A 220 -5.78 -29.53 -3.48
C ARG A 220 -6.90 -29.27 -2.47
N GLN A 221 -6.85 -29.91 -1.31
CA GLN A 221 -7.84 -29.69 -0.26
C GLN A 221 -7.83 -28.23 0.21
N LEU A 222 -6.64 -27.64 0.38
CA LEU A 222 -6.48 -26.22 0.71
C LEU A 222 -7.11 -25.30 -0.36
N PHE A 223 -6.99 -25.65 -1.64
CA PHE A 223 -7.64 -24.89 -2.72
C PHE A 223 -9.16 -25.03 -2.75
N ARG A 224 -9.69 -26.18 -2.34
CA ARG A 224 -11.14 -26.44 -2.23
C ARG A 224 -11.80 -25.78 -1.01
N MET A 225 -11.02 -25.28 -0.05
CA MET A 225 -11.57 -24.56 1.10
C MET A 225 -12.28 -23.27 0.67
N THR A 226 -13.31 -22.88 1.43
CA THR A 226 -13.90 -21.55 1.27
C THR A 226 -12.86 -20.45 1.53
N PRO A 227 -12.97 -19.26 0.91
CA PRO A 227 -12.02 -18.17 1.13
C PRO A 227 -11.83 -17.82 2.61
N LYS A 228 -12.91 -17.87 3.41
CA LYS A 228 -12.88 -17.61 4.86
C LYS A 228 -12.10 -18.67 5.64
N SER A 229 -12.30 -19.94 5.33
CA SER A 229 -11.57 -21.04 5.98
C SER A 229 -10.08 -21.03 5.60
N ARG A 230 -9.78 -20.73 4.33
CA ARG A 230 -8.42 -20.62 3.83
C ARG A 230 -7.66 -19.46 4.49
N ASP A 231 -8.28 -18.29 4.60
CA ASP A 231 -7.68 -17.13 5.29
C ASP A 231 -7.43 -17.41 6.78
N LYS A 232 -8.35 -18.10 7.45
CA LYS A 232 -8.18 -18.56 8.84
C LYS A 232 -6.98 -19.52 8.96
N PHE A 233 -6.88 -20.50 8.06
CA PHE A 233 -5.75 -21.44 8.01
C PHE A 233 -4.42 -20.71 7.82
N ILE A 234 -4.35 -19.80 6.84
CA ILE A 234 -3.14 -19.01 6.53
C ILE A 234 -2.74 -18.15 7.73
N SER A 235 -3.72 -17.49 8.37
CA SER A 235 -3.46 -16.68 9.57
C SER A 235 -2.92 -17.51 10.74
N GLN A 236 -3.40 -18.76 10.92
CA GLN A 236 -2.88 -19.67 11.93
C GLN A 236 -1.48 -20.18 11.59
N ALA A 237 -1.25 -20.59 10.34
CA ALA A 237 0.04 -21.10 9.88
C ALA A 237 1.15 -20.04 9.94
N LEU A 238 0.82 -18.78 9.64
CA LEU A 238 1.75 -17.67 9.65
C LEU A 238 1.95 -17.03 11.05
N GLY A 239 1.07 -17.30 12.02
CA GLY A 239 1.14 -16.71 13.36
C GLY A 239 1.12 -15.18 13.34
N LYS A 240 2.15 -14.54 13.95
CA LYS A 240 2.32 -13.08 14.00
C LYS A 240 2.86 -12.50 12.67
N SER A 241 2.24 -12.85 11.55
CA SER A 241 2.61 -12.29 10.25
C SER A 241 1.97 -10.94 9.98
N THR A 242 2.66 -10.18 9.12
CA THR A 242 2.14 -8.93 8.58
C THR A 242 0.96 -9.18 7.64
N LEU A 243 0.08 -8.19 7.48
CA LEU A 243 -1.00 -8.23 6.48
C LEU A 243 -0.43 -8.49 5.06
N PHE A 244 0.75 -7.94 4.79
CA PHE A 244 1.44 -8.10 3.51
C PHE A 244 1.77 -9.56 3.21
N GLU A 245 2.35 -10.29 4.17
CA GLU A 245 2.70 -11.71 4.00
C GLU A 245 1.47 -12.57 3.74
N ARG A 246 0.35 -12.29 4.43
CA ARG A 246 -0.91 -13.00 4.20
C ARG A 246 -1.45 -12.79 2.79
N VAL A 247 -1.43 -11.53 2.33
CA VAL A 247 -1.87 -11.17 0.97
C VAL A 247 -0.97 -11.82 -0.08
N ALA A 248 0.35 -11.82 0.13
CA ALA A 248 1.30 -12.45 -0.79
C ALA A 248 1.09 -13.96 -0.89
N VAL A 249 0.90 -14.64 0.24
CA VAL A 249 0.60 -16.08 0.28
C VAL A 249 -0.72 -16.39 -0.43
N MET A 250 -1.77 -15.61 -0.16
CA MET A 250 -3.07 -15.76 -0.84
C MET A 250 -2.96 -15.59 -2.36
N ASP A 251 -2.19 -14.61 -2.83
CA ASP A 251 -1.95 -14.38 -4.26
C ASP A 251 -1.19 -15.55 -4.90
N ILE A 252 -0.12 -16.05 -4.27
CA ILE A 252 0.64 -17.21 -4.75
C ILE A 252 -0.25 -18.44 -4.87
N LEU A 253 -1.03 -18.74 -3.83
CA LEU A 253 -1.99 -19.85 -3.83
C LEU A 253 -3.07 -19.67 -4.89
N GLY A 254 -3.56 -18.45 -5.09
CA GLY A 254 -4.54 -18.13 -6.13
C GLY A 254 -4.00 -18.39 -7.54
N ARG A 255 -2.77 -17.96 -7.84
CA ARG A 255 -2.13 -18.21 -9.13
C ARG A 255 -1.89 -19.70 -9.37
N MET A 256 -1.42 -20.42 -8.35
CA MET A 256 -1.21 -21.87 -8.46
C MET A 256 -2.50 -22.65 -8.71
N ASN A 257 -3.64 -22.18 -8.19
CA ASN A 257 -4.93 -22.81 -8.43
C ASN A 257 -5.45 -22.59 -9.87
N ASN A 258 -5.10 -21.46 -10.49
CA ASN A 258 -5.52 -21.12 -11.86
C ASN A 258 -4.63 -21.77 -12.94
N GLU A 259 -3.50 -22.34 -12.56
CA GLU A 259 -2.61 -23.11 -13.44
C GLU A 259 -3.02 -24.60 -13.55
N LEU A 260 -4.22 -24.94 -13.04
CA LEU A 260 -4.85 -26.26 -13.04
C LEU A 260 -5.97 -26.35 -14.06
#